data_AF-A0A7H4M399-F1
#
_entry.id   AF-A0A7H4M399-F1
#
_cell.length_a   1.000
_cell.length_b   1.000
_cell.length_c   1.000
_cell.angle_alpha   90.00
_cell.angle_beta   90.00
_cell.angle_gamma   90.00
#
_symmetry.space_group_name_H-M   'P 1'
#
loop_
_entity.id
_entity.type
_entity.pdbx_description
1 polymer ?
#
loop_
_entity_poly.entity_id
_entity_poly.type
_entity_poly.pdbx_seq_one_letter_code
_entity_poly.pdbx_strand_id
1 'polypeptide(L)'
;MTGNTLYAAPEGQSQAKGTADSPLDFVSAIKLVPPGGQIVLAAGDYPQTAIPVSASGLKDKIKTLKADGKAVIHGLLLDASYWHIDGIEITDKSLRVQGSHNLIENVTAYRNDDTGIQFPLRRMLDARCGPALTG
;
A
#
# COMPACT_ATOMS: atom_id res chain seq x y z
N MET A 1 -3.01 -21.41 12.57
CA MET A 1 -3.14 -20.60 11.35
C MET A 1 -4.34 -19.68 11.52
N THR A 2 -4.17 -18.55 12.20
CA THR A 2 -5.10 -17.42 12.06
C THR A 2 -4.73 -16.76 10.74
N GLY A 3 -5.65 -16.80 9.78
CA GLY A 3 -5.36 -16.82 8.35
C GLY A 3 -4.44 -15.71 7.83
N ASN A 4 -3.75 -16.02 6.73
CA ASN A 4 -2.94 -15.09 5.94
C ASN A 4 -3.77 -13.94 5.32
N THR A 5 -5.01 -13.72 5.76
CA THR A 5 -5.93 -12.73 5.21
C THR A 5 -6.40 -11.81 6.34
N LEU A 6 -6.14 -10.52 6.17
CA LEU A 6 -6.68 -9.46 7.00
C LEU A 6 -7.75 -8.70 6.23
N TYR A 7 -8.81 -8.32 6.90
CA TYR A 7 -9.87 -7.47 6.34
C TYR A 7 -9.72 -6.06 6.87
N ALA A 8 -9.90 -5.08 5.98
CA ALA A 8 -9.90 -3.67 6.33
C ALA A 8 -11.09 -2.94 5.71
N ALA A 9 -11.64 -1.97 6.43
CA ALA A 9 -12.78 -1.16 6.02
C ALA A 9 -12.49 0.33 6.26
N PRO A 10 -13.19 1.27 5.60
CA PRO A 10 -13.03 2.69 5.86
C PRO A 10 -13.23 3.06 7.34
N GLU A 11 -14.24 2.46 7.97
CA GLU A 11 -14.58 2.63 9.40
C GLU A 11 -13.97 1.54 10.30
N GLY A 12 -12.96 0.82 9.79
CA GLY A 12 -12.24 -0.17 10.57
C GLY A 12 -11.46 0.47 11.72
N GLN A 13 -11.06 -0.35 12.69
CA GLN A 13 -10.36 0.13 13.90
C GLN A 13 -8.99 -0.52 14.06
N SER A 14 -8.02 0.21 14.61
CA SER A 14 -6.65 -0.29 14.80
C SER A 14 -6.52 -1.48 15.76
N GLN A 15 -7.50 -1.65 16.64
CA GLN A 15 -7.58 -2.71 17.66
C GLN A 15 -8.61 -3.79 17.29
N ALA A 16 -9.19 -3.72 16.09
CA ALA A 16 -10.08 -4.76 15.59
C ALA A 16 -9.32 -6.06 15.31
N LYS A 17 -10.06 -7.16 15.10
CA LYS A 17 -9.45 -8.50 14.94
C LYS A 17 -8.87 -8.75 13.55
N GLY A 18 -9.17 -7.89 12.57
CA GLY A 18 -8.76 -8.07 11.18
C GLY A 18 -9.56 -9.15 10.45
N THR A 19 -10.77 -9.44 10.91
CA THR A 19 -11.72 -10.37 10.27
C THR A 19 -12.80 -9.60 9.52
N ALA A 20 -13.55 -10.25 8.63
CA ALA A 20 -14.63 -9.59 7.89
C ALA A 20 -15.64 -8.89 8.82
N ASP A 21 -16.02 -9.52 9.94
CA ASP A 21 -16.95 -8.95 10.93
C ASP A 21 -16.33 -7.92 11.89
N SER A 22 -14.99 -7.82 11.91
CA SER A 22 -14.25 -6.91 12.80
C SER A 22 -13.00 -6.42 12.05
N PRO A 23 -13.21 -5.58 11.02
CA PRO A 23 -12.15 -5.16 10.12
C PRO A 23 -11.21 -4.15 10.78
N LEU A 24 -9.93 -4.23 10.42
CA LEU A 24 -8.94 -3.23 10.79
C LEU A 24 -9.15 -1.95 9.98
N ASP A 25 -8.61 -0.83 10.44
CA ASP A 25 -8.33 0.27 9.52
C ASP A 25 -7.22 -0.15 8.54
N PHE A 26 -7.17 0.50 7.38
CA PHE A 26 -6.26 0.12 6.30
C PHE A 26 -4.78 0.22 6.71
N VAL A 27 -4.42 1.25 7.49
CA VAL A 27 -3.03 1.46 7.95
C VAL A 27 -2.61 0.34 8.90
N SER A 28 -3.49 -0.09 9.80
CA SER A 28 -3.22 -1.18 10.73
C SER A 28 -3.11 -2.52 9.99
N ALA A 29 -3.93 -2.77 8.96
CA ALA A 29 -3.81 -3.96 8.12
C ALA A 29 -2.45 -4.02 7.40
N ILE A 30 -1.95 -2.91 6.84
CA ILE A 30 -0.62 -2.82 6.21
C ILE A 30 0.50 -3.19 7.20
N LYS A 31 0.40 -2.73 8.44
CA LYS A 31 1.39 -3.01 9.49
C LYS A 31 1.39 -4.48 9.93
N LEU A 32 0.21 -5.10 9.99
CA LEU A 32 0.02 -6.42 10.56
C LEU A 32 0.11 -7.57 9.54
N VAL A 33 -0.12 -7.29 8.25
CA VAL A 33 -0.11 -8.35 7.24
C VAL A 33 1.29 -9.01 7.13
N PRO A 34 1.40 -10.33 7.33
CA PRO A 34 2.68 -11.03 7.23
C PRO A 34 3.13 -11.15 5.76
N PRO A 35 4.42 -11.44 5.50
CA PRO A 35 4.86 -11.81 4.15
C PRO A 35 4.05 -12.98 3.59
N GLY A 36 3.59 -12.88 2.34
CA GLY A 36 2.69 -13.87 1.73
C GLY A 36 1.23 -13.74 2.17
N GLY A 37 0.91 -12.72 2.97
CA GLY A 37 -0.45 -12.39 3.39
C GLY A 37 -1.19 -11.51 2.39
N GLN A 38 -2.49 -11.38 2.61
CA GLN A 38 -3.42 -10.60 1.81
C GLN A 38 -4.21 -9.64 2.69
N ILE A 39 -4.47 -8.45 2.19
CA ILE A 39 -5.44 -7.50 2.72
C ILE A 39 -6.64 -7.48 1.77
N VAL A 40 -7.84 -7.64 2.32
CA VAL A 40 -9.11 -7.45 1.59
C VAL A 40 -9.75 -6.17 2.09
N LEU A 41 -9.87 -5.18 1.19
CA LEU A 41 -10.60 -3.96 1.44
C LEU A 41 -12.09 -4.20 1.22
N ALA A 42 -12.93 -3.80 2.17
CA ALA A 42 -14.34 -3.62 1.92
C ALA A 42 -14.57 -2.49 0.91
N ALA A 43 -15.74 -2.46 0.27
CA ALA A 43 -16.13 -1.33 -0.55
C ALA A 43 -16.19 -0.03 0.28
N GLY A 44 -15.78 1.09 -0.33
CA GLY A 44 -15.83 2.41 0.28
C GLY A 44 -14.64 3.29 -0.08
N ASP A 45 -14.59 4.45 0.56
CA ASP A 45 -13.58 5.50 0.31
C ASP A 45 -12.53 5.51 1.43
N TYR A 46 -11.27 5.46 1.04
CA TYR A 46 -10.11 5.37 1.93
C TYR A 46 -9.21 6.60 1.79
N PRO A 47 -8.73 7.17 2.91
CA PRO A 47 -7.83 8.31 2.86
C PRO A 47 -6.52 7.97 2.16
N GLN A 48 -5.80 9.01 1.74
CA GLN A 48 -4.45 8.88 1.22
C GLN A 48 -3.58 8.04 2.17
N THR A 49 -2.92 7.01 1.62
CA THR A 49 -2.18 6.03 2.42
C THR A 49 -0.80 5.75 1.83
N ALA A 50 0.12 5.27 2.68
CA ALA A 50 1.44 4.81 2.27
C ALA A 50 1.65 3.35 2.70
N ILE A 51 2.27 2.56 1.81
CA ILE A 51 2.82 1.25 2.10
C ILE A 51 4.35 1.43 2.18
N PRO A 52 4.90 1.62 3.40
CA PRO A 52 6.30 1.98 3.57
C PRO A 52 7.23 0.80 3.23
N VAL A 53 8.51 1.08 2.99
CA VAL A 53 9.54 0.05 2.71
C VAL A 53 9.54 -1.08 3.74
N SER A 54 9.31 -0.78 5.03
CA SER A 54 9.23 -1.77 6.12
C SER A 54 8.08 -2.77 5.98
N ALA A 55 7.08 -2.47 5.15
CA ALA A 55 5.94 -3.34 4.87
C ALA A 55 6.15 -4.23 3.63
N SER A 56 7.35 -4.27 3.03
CA SER A 56 7.66 -5.12 1.87
C SER A 56 7.34 -6.59 2.07
N GLY A 57 6.93 -7.25 1.00
CA GLY A 57 6.89 -8.71 0.91
C GLY A 57 8.29 -9.29 0.68
N LEU A 58 8.32 -10.57 0.31
CA LEU A 58 9.54 -11.27 -0.08
C LEU A 58 9.35 -11.90 -1.47
N LYS A 59 10.45 -12.22 -2.15
CA LYS A 59 10.47 -12.82 -3.50
C LYS A 59 9.46 -13.97 -3.68
N ASP A 60 9.40 -14.87 -2.71
CA ASP A 60 8.52 -16.05 -2.75
C ASP A 60 7.30 -15.91 -1.82
N LYS A 61 7.09 -14.72 -1.25
CA LYS A 61 6.01 -14.39 -0.31
C LYS A 61 5.50 -12.97 -0.57
N ILE A 62 4.97 -12.77 -1.78
CA ILE A 62 4.37 -11.52 -2.24
C ILE A 62 3.15 -11.22 -1.37
N LYS A 63 3.03 -9.97 -0.92
CA LYS A 63 1.83 -9.51 -0.21
C LYS A 63 0.78 -9.04 -1.20
N THR A 64 -0.49 -9.27 -0.92
CA THR A 64 -1.59 -8.87 -1.82
C THR A 64 -2.48 -7.83 -1.18
N LEU A 65 -2.83 -6.78 -1.91
CA LEU A 65 -3.93 -5.87 -1.59
C LEU A 65 -5.01 -6.06 -2.65
N LYS A 66 -6.23 -6.39 -2.22
CA LYS A 66 -7.37 -6.48 -3.12
C LYS A 66 -8.63 -5.88 -2.52
N ALA A 67 -9.60 -5.53 -3.35
CA ALA A 67 -10.91 -5.09 -2.90
C ALA A 67 -11.97 -6.20 -3.03
N ASP A 68 -12.93 -6.20 -2.11
CA ASP A 68 -14.21 -6.87 -2.22
C ASP A 68 -15.27 -5.80 -2.47
N GLY A 69 -15.62 -5.63 -3.75
CA GLY A 69 -16.39 -4.49 -4.25
C GLY A 69 -15.53 -3.28 -4.59
N LYS A 70 -16.13 -2.10 -4.68
CA LYS A 70 -15.46 -0.87 -5.12
C LYS A 70 -14.75 -0.18 -3.94
N ALA A 71 -13.42 -0.27 -3.89
CA ALA A 71 -12.59 0.47 -2.94
C ALA A 71 -11.86 1.62 -3.64
N VAL A 72 -12.12 2.85 -3.23
CA VAL A 72 -11.51 4.07 -3.76
C VAL A 72 -10.48 4.60 -2.76
N ILE A 73 -9.23 4.79 -3.16
CA ILE A 73 -8.18 5.34 -2.31
C ILE A 73 -7.80 6.72 -2.82
N HIS A 74 -7.79 7.71 -1.95
CA HIS A 74 -7.42 9.10 -2.26
C HIS A 74 -5.89 9.30 -2.40
N GLY A 75 -5.23 8.38 -3.11
CA GLY A 75 -3.78 8.32 -3.30
C GLY A 75 -3.08 7.21 -2.53
N LEU A 76 -2.11 6.58 -3.20
CA LEU A 76 -1.33 5.49 -2.61
C LEU A 76 0.16 5.63 -2.92
N LEU A 77 0.98 5.70 -1.88
CA LEU A 77 2.44 5.66 -1.98
C LEU A 77 2.94 4.23 -1.73
N LEU A 78 3.31 3.53 -2.79
CA LEU A 78 3.87 2.17 -2.72
C LEU A 78 5.40 2.23 -2.74
N ASP A 79 5.99 2.47 -1.58
CA ASP A 79 7.44 2.45 -1.39
C ASP A 79 7.99 1.04 -1.20
N ALA A 80 7.12 0.11 -0.80
CA ALA A 80 7.43 -1.29 -0.60
C ALA A 80 7.64 -2.07 -1.90
N SER A 81 8.38 -3.17 -1.77
CA SER A 81 8.62 -4.17 -2.82
C SER A 81 7.78 -5.43 -2.59
N TYR A 82 7.59 -6.23 -3.63
CA TYR A 82 6.88 -7.51 -3.59
C TYR A 82 5.43 -7.40 -3.10
N TRP A 83 4.69 -6.46 -3.67
CA TRP A 83 3.25 -6.31 -3.53
C TRP A 83 2.50 -6.60 -4.84
N HIS A 84 1.38 -7.28 -4.74
CA HIS A 84 0.36 -7.37 -5.78
C HIS A 84 -0.80 -6.46 -5.36
N ILE A 85 -1.07 -5.44 -6.15
CA ILE A 85 -2.18 -4.50 -5.96
C ILE A 85 -3.22 -4.82 -7.04
N ASP A 86 -4.41 -5.25 -6.64
CA ASP A 86 -5.45 -5.74 -7.54
C ASP A 86 -6.82 -5.10 -7.26
N GLY A 87 -7.47 -4.60 -8.30
CA GLY A 87 -8.91 -4.26 -8.26
C GLY A 87 -9.27 -3.05 -7.40
N ILE A 88 -8.37 -2.06 -7.30
CA ILE A 88 -8.63 -0.81 -6.57
C ILE A 88 -8.78 0.40 -7.49
N GLU A 89 -9.46 1.42 -6.99
CA GLU A 89 -9.58 2.72 -7.63
C GLU A 89 -8.71 3.77 -6.92
N ILE A 90 -8.12 4.70 -7.68
CA ILE A 90 -7.26 5.77 -7.16
C ILE A 90 -7.78 7.14 -7.62
N THR A 91 -8.06 8.04 -6.68
CA THR A 91 -8.52 9.42 -6.95
C THR A 91 -7.65 10.46 -6.25
N ASP A 92 -7.77 11.72 -6.66
CA ASP A 92 -7.17 12.92 -6.07
C ASP A 92 -5.65 12.97 -6.15
N LYS A 93 -4.94 12.06 -5.47
CA LYS A 93 -3.48 11.92 -5.59
C LYS A 93 -3.13 10.68 -6.42
N SER A 94 -1.92 10.66 -6.96
CA SER A 94 -1.44 9.54 -7.77
C SER A 94 -1.23 8.26 -6.95
N LEU A 95 -1.31 7.11 -7.62
CA LEU A 95 -0.58 5.92 -7.21
C LEU A 95 0.88 6.09 -7.60
N ARG A 96 1.78 6.19 -6.63
CA ARG A 96 3.23 6.28 -6.86
C ARG A 96 3.90 4.98 -6.47
N VAL A 97 4.57 4.33 -7.42
CA VAL A 97 5.25 3.06 -7.19
C VAL A 97 6.76 3.28 -7.24
N GLN A 98 7.43 3.12 -6.09
CA GLN A 98 8.88 3.30 -5.95
C GLN A 98 9.63 1.99 -5.67
N GLY A 99 8.98 1.02 -5.01
CA GLY A 99 9.58 -0.29 -4.76
C GLY A 99 9.70 -1.15 -6.02
N SER A 100 10.28 -2.34 -5.88
CA SER A 100 10.56 -3.26 -6.99
C SER A 100 9.74 -4.55 -6.89
N HIS A 101 9.58 -5.26 -8.01
CA HIS A 101 8.83 -6.51 -8.09
C HIS A 101 7.38 -6.40 -7.61
N ASN A 102 6.75 -5.26 -7.90
CA ASN A 102 5.32 -5.07 -7.65
C ASN A 102 4.52 -5.41 -8.90
N LEU A 103 3.35 -6.01 -8.72
CA LEU A 103 2.36 -6.25 -9.76
C LEU A 103 1.18 -5.31 -9.52
N ILE A 104 0.85 -4.49 -10.52
CA ILE A 104 -0.28 -3.56 -10.48
C ILE A 104 -1.29 -4.04 -11.51
N GLU A 105 -2.44 -4.54 -11.04
CA GLU A 105 -3.44 -5.22 -11.86
C GLU A 105 -4.83 -4.64 -11.58
N ASN A 106 -5.67 -4.51 -12.61
CA ASN A 106 -7.05 -4.01 -12.50
C ASN A 106 -7.20 -2.68 -11.71
N VAL A 107 -6.19 -1.81 -11.75
CA VAL A 107 -6.22 -0.50 -11.08
C VAL A 107 -6.74 0.56 -12.03
N THR A 108 -7.74 1.33 -11.59
CA THR A 108 -8.24 2.49 -12.33
C THR A 108 -7.90 3.77 -11.58
N ALA A 109 -7.16 4.67 -12.22
CA ALA A 109 -6.88 6.01 -11.68
C ALA A 109 -7.65 7.07 -12.45
N TYR A 110 -8.35 7.97 -11.74
CA TYR A 110 -9.16 9.03 -12.32
C TYR A 110 -9.24 10.23 -11.38
N ARG A 111 -9.52 11.42 -11.94
CA ARG A 111 -9.65 12.69 -11.17
C ARG A 111 -8.46 12.95 -10.24
N ASN A 112 -7.25 12.58 -10.67
CA ASN A 112 -6.03 12.88 -9.94
C ASN A 112 -5.54 14.29 -10.31
N ASP A 113 -4.93 15.00 -9.36
CA ASP A 113 -4.36 16.34 -9.54
C ASP A 113 -3.19 16.37 -10.55
N ASP A 114 -2.64 15.20 -10.89
CA ASP A 114 -1.55 14.95 -11.82
C ASP A 114 -1.78 13.58 -12.50
N THR A 115 -0.78 13.00 -13.14
CA THR A 115 -0.78 11.65 -13.69
C THR A 115 -1.27 10.64 -12.63
N GLY A 116 -2.30 9.86 -12.97
CA GLY A 116 -2.95 8.96 -12.02
C GLY A 116 -2.05 7.83 -11.50
N ILE A 117 -1.19 7.26 -12.35
CA ILE A 117 -0.22 6.21 -11.97
C ILE A 117 1.19 6.67 -12.37
N GLN A 118 2.10 6.69 -11.40
CA GLN A 118 3.46 7.18 -11.57
C GLN A 118 4.49 6.13 -11.13
N PHE A 119 5.53 5.97 -11.94
CA PHE A 119 6.73 5.21 -11.62
C PHE A 119 7.91 6.19 -11.57
N PRO A 120 8.02 7.01 -10.51
CA PRO A 120 9.04 8.04 -10.45
C PRO A 120 10.43 7.41 -10.31
N LEU A 121 11.42 8.01 -10.95
CA LEU A 121 12.81 7.68 -10.67
C LEU A 121 13.11 8.05 -9.20
N ARG A 122 13.63 7.09 -8.44
CA ARG A 122 14.12 7.39 -7.09
C ARG A 122 15.34 8.30 -7.20
N ARG A 123 15.17 9.60 -6.97
CA ARG A 123 16.32 10.51 -6.80
C ARG A 123 17.05 10.11 -5.52
N MET A 124 18.28 9.64 -5.65
CA MET A 124 19.21 9.55 -4.53
C MET A 124 19.57 10.96 -4.08
N LEU A 125 18.76 11.53 -3.20
CA LEU A 125 19.11 12.70 -2.40
C LEU A 125 19.25 12.20 -0.96
N ASP A 126 20.44 11.69 -0.64
CA ASP A 126 21.04 11.64 0.71
C ASP A 126 22.32 10.78 0.72
N ALA A 127 23.26 11.08 -0.18
CA ALA A 127 24.68 10.92 0.12
C ALA A 127 25.22 12.32 0.40
N ARG A 128 24.74 12.96 1.48
CA ARG A 128 25.42 14.16 1.98
C ARG A 128 26.82 13.71 2.40
N CYS A 129 27.81 14.15 1.63
CA CYS A 129 29.21 14.16 2.02
C CYS A 129 29.30 14.49 3.51
N GLY A 130 29.96 13.61 4.28
CA GLY A 130 30.43 13.98 5.60
C GLY A 130 31.34 15.21 5.49
N PRO A 131 31.43 16.05 6.53
CA PRO A 131 32.27 17.23 6.48
C PRO A 131 33.71 16.80 6.19
N ALA A 132 34.37 17.53 5.30
CA ALA A 132 35.80 17.42 5.06
C ALA A 132 36.53 17.61 6.39
N LEU A 133 37.49 16.73 6.67
CA LEU A 133 38.43 16.85 7.78
C LEU A 133 39.06 18.24 7.76
N THR A 134 38.95 18.97 8.86
CA THR A 134 39.78 20.15 9.13
C THR A 134 40.27 20.08 10.57
N GLY A 135 41.60 20.10 10.75
CA GLY A 135 42.27 20.35 12.03
C GLY A 135 43.02 19.16 12.57
#